data_AF-U1HX47-F1
#
_entry.id   AF-U1HX47-F1
#
_cell.length_a   1.000
_cell.length_b   1.000
_cell.length_c   1.000
_cell.angle_alpha   90.00
_cell.angle_beta   90.00
_cell.angle_gamma   90.00
#
_symmetry.space_group_name_H-M   'P 1'
#
loop_
_entity.id
_entity.type
_entity.pdbx_description
1 polymer ?
#
loop_
_entity_poly.entity_id
_entity_poly.type
_entity_poly.pdbx_seq_one_letter_code
_entity_poly.pdbx_strand_id
1 'polypeptide(L)'
;MAFDPKLPIEVYLALCVQRDENAPHWMLLLRSEGSMASTWYHSTGGPTQRTDYKVSIEAGKRFNSRGIASTEKLGTITPADVNKVKAAAQRIVPQQCQTYVVSVVAELENKGLLLPGNAARLNQNVRMGKAASDYRAKNPVPPPAIQGAAGPSTPPRGESPAPQQLGRSRTPSPAPRKTPSPPPKKTSSPLKK
;
A
#
# COMPACT_ATOMS: atom_id res chain seq x y z
N MET A 1 -9.09 15.28 -1.08
CA MET A 1 -9.82 14.03 -0.80
C MET A 1 -10.54 14.26 0.51
N ALA A 2 -11.87 14.39 0.51
CA ALA A 2 -12.60 14.66 1.74
C ALA A 2 -13.10 13.33 2.31
N PHE A 3 -12.24 12.68 3.09
CA PHE A 3 -12.68 11.64 4.01
C PHE A 3 -13.20 12.31 5.28
N ASP A 4 -14.09 11.64 6.00
CA ASP A 4 -14.55 12.12 7.30
C ASP A 4 -13.41 11.86 8.30
N PRO A 5 -12.85 12.89 8.95
CA PRO A 5 -11.72 12.72 9.85
C PRO A 5 -12.06 11.96 11.14
N LYS A 6 -13.35 11.74 11.43
CA LYS A 6 -13.83 11.05 12.64
C LYS A 6 -14.19 9.59 12.39
N LEU A 7 -14.40 9.19 11.14
CA LEU A 7 -14.84 7.85 10.80
C LEU A 7 -13.67 6.99 10.33
N PRO A 8 -13.66 5.68 10.62
CA PRO A 8 -12.70 4.77 10.02
C PRO A 8 -12.79 4.79 8.49
N ILE A 9 -11.65 4.54 7.84
CA ILE A 9 -11.58 4.44 6.38
C ILE A 9 -11.56 2.97 6.00
N GLU A 10 -12.59 2.54 5.29
CA GLU A 10 -12.68 1.17 4.79
C GLU A 10 -11.94 1.03 3.46
N VAL A 11 -11.19 -0.06 3.33
CA VAL A 11 -10.42 -0.41 2.14
C VAL A 11 -11.06 -1.62 1.47
N TYR A 12 -11.40 -1.48 0.19
CA TYR A 12 -12.06 -2.52 -0.60
C TYR A 12 -11.28 -2.84 -1.87
N LEU A 13 -11.30 -4.10 -2.28
CA LEU A 13 -11.13 -4.48 -3.67
C LEU A 13 -12.47 -4.28 -4.40
N ALA A 14 -12.45 -3.66 -5.57
CA ALA A 14 -13.57 -3.66 -6.50
C ALA A 14 -13.21 -4.47 -7.75
N LEU A 15 -14.12 -5.38 -8.10
CA LEU A 15 -14.11 -6.13 -9.35
C LEU A 15 -15.08 -5.44 -10.32
N CYS A 16 -14.56 -4.88 -11.41
CA CYS A 16 -15.41 -4.22 -12.40
C CYS A 16 -16.15 -5.23 -13.28
N VAL A 17 -17.29 -4.78 -13.81
CA VAL A 17 -18.01 -5.52 -14.86
C VAL A 17 -17.06 -5.76 -16.03
N GLN A 18 -16.93 -7.03 -16.40
CA GLN A 18 -16.18 -7.44 -17.57
C GLN A 18 -16.94 -6.97 -18.82
N ARG A 19 -16.31 -6.14 -19.64
CA ARG A 19 -16.93 -5.56 -20.84
C ARG A 19 -16.62 -6.34 -22.12
N ASP A 20 -15.53 -7.11 -22.13
CA ASP A 20 -15.05 -7.90 -23.28
C ASP A 20 -14.38 -9.21 -22.79
N GLU A 21 -13.74 -9.97 -23.68
CA GLU A 21 -12.93 -11.17 -23.34
C GLU A 21 -11.72 -10.88 -22.42
N ASN A 22 -11.49 -9.62 -22.07
CA ASN A 22 -10.43 -9.21 -21.17
C ASN A 22 -10.73 -9.58 -19.71
N ALA A 23 -9.68 -9.90 -18.94
CA ALA A 23 -9.79 -10.09 -17.50
C ALA A 23 -10.47 -8.89 -16.81
N PRO A 24 -11.27 -9.10 -15.75
CA PRO A 24 -12.00 -8.03 -15.09
C PRO A 24 -11.02 -6.97 -14.55
N HIS A 25 -11.35 -5.70 -14.77
CA HIS A 25 -10.56 -4.59 -14.27
C HIS A 25 -10.67 -4.53 -12.74
N TRP A 26 -9.54 -4.41 -12.03
CA TRP A 26 -9.51 -4.30 -10.57
C TRP A 26 -9.19 -2.87 -10.15
N MET A 27 -9.82 -2.44 -9.05
CA MET A 27 -9.55 -1.17 -8.40
C MET A 27 -9.47 -1.35 -6.89
N LEU A 28 -8.65 -0.55 -6.23
CA LEU A 28 -8.70 -0.39 -4.77
C LEU A 28 -9.58 0.82 -4.45
N LEU A 29 -10.55 0.65 -3.56
CA LEU A 29 -11.50 1.69 -3.15
C LEU A 29 -11.29 2.05 -1.69
N LEU A 30 -11.19 3.35 -1.41
CA LEU A 30 -11.22 3.89 -0.05
C LEU A 30 -12.49 4.69 0.15
N ARG A 31 -13.19 4.48 1.27
CA ARG A 31 -14.31 5.33 1.70
C ARG A 31 -14.31 5.52 3.20
N SER A 32 -14.83 6.64 3.68
CA SER A 32 -15.27 6.71 5.08
C SER A 32 -16.36 5.67 5.30
N GLU A 33 -16.40 5.07 6.48
CA GLU A 33 -17.45 4.13 6.87
C GLU A 33 -18.85 4.68 6.55
N GLY A 34 -19.66 3.89 5.86
CA GLY A 34 -21.01 4.27 5.43
C GLY A 34 -21.11 5.28 4.26
N SER A 35 -20.01 5.91 3.83
CA SER A 35 -20.05 6.89 2.75
C SER A 35 -20.35 6.27 1.38
N MET A 36 -21.16 6.98 0.57
CA MET A 36 -21.38 6.63 -0.84
C MET A 36 -20.28 7.19 -1.76
N ALA A 37 -19.48 8.12 -1.26
CA ALA A 37 -18.32 8.66 -1.98
C ALA A 37 -17.06 7.87 -1.60
N SER A 38 -16.25 7.60 -2.61
CA SER A 38 -15.01 6.83 -2.49
C SER A 38 -13.89 7.45 -3.32
N THR A 39 -12.66 7.05 -3.05
CA THR A 39 -11.50 7.31 -3.90
C THR A 39 -11.08 6.00 -4.55
N TRP A 40 -10.96 6.00 -5.88
CA TRP A 40 -10.54 4.84 -6.66
C TRP A 40 -9.04 4.93 -6.97
N TYR A 41 -8.33 3.83 -6.75
CA TYR A 41 -6.92 3.67 -7.11
C TYR A 41 -6.79 2.50 -8.07
N HIS A 42 -6.29 2.74 -9.28
CA HIS A 42 -6.12 1.69 -10.28
C HIS A 42 -5.09 2.10 -11.32
N SER A 43 -4.69 1.15 -12.16
CA SER A 43 -3.91 1.46 -13.35
C SER A 43 -4.79 1.46 -14.60
N THR A 44 -4.55 2.41 -15.51
CA THR A 44 -5.22 2.55 -16.81
C THR A 44 -4.21 2.43 -17.94
N GLY A 45 -4.68 2.40 -19.19
CA GLY A 45 -3.84 2.26 -20.38
C GLY A 45 -3.42 0.82 -20.62
N GLY A 46 -2.20 0.65 -21.12
CA GLY A 46 -1.61 -0.65 -21.45
C GLY A 46 -1.82 -1.08 -22.91
N PRO A 47 -1.29 -2.25 -23.28
CA PRO A 47 -1.28 -2.74 -24.66
C PRO A 47 -2.68 -2.93 -25.25
N THR A 48 -3.67 -3.26 -24.43
CA THR A 48 -5.07 -3.39 -24.86
C THR A 48 -5.68 -2.04 -25.26
N GLN A 49 -5.19 -0.94 -24.68
CA GLN A 49 -5.62 0.43 -24.98
C GLN A 49 -4.60 1.18 -25.85
N ARG A 50 -3.56 0.50 -26.34
CA ARG A 50 -2.47 1.07 -27.17
C ARG A 50 -1.84 2.33 -26.56
N THR A 51 -1.72 2.35 -25.24
CA THR A 51 -1.14 3.46 -24.47
C THR A 51 -0.28 2.91 -23.35
N ASP A 52 0.60 3.75 -22.79
CA ASP A 52 1.38 3.35 -21.61
C ASP A 52 0.50 3.18 -20.39
N TYR A 53 0.91 2.28 -19.49
CA TYR A 53 0.25 2.17 -18.20
C TYR A 53 0.41 3.46 -17.40
N LYS A 54 -0.66 3.89 -16.73
CA LYS A 54 -0.66 5.05 -15.83
C LYS A 54 -1.35 4.73 -14.52
N VAL A 55 -0.93 5.33 -13.41
CA VAL A 55 -1.68 5.30 -12.15
C VAL A 55 -2.79 6.35 -12.23
N SER A 56 -4.03 5.93 -11.96
CA SER A 56 -5.18 6.81 -11.79
C SER A 56 -5.64 6.80 -10.33
N ILE A 57 -5.84 7.99 -9.76
CA ILE A 57 -6.38 8.20 -8.43
C ILE A 57 -7.56 9.16 -8.53
N GLU A 58 -8.77 8.62 -8.45
CA GLU A 58 -10.00 9.36 -8.73
C GLU A 58 -10.80 9.56 -7.44
N ALA A 59 -10.84 10.79 -6.92
CA ALA A 59 -11.57 11.13 -5.71
C ALA A 59 -13.05 11.46 -6.00
N GLY A 60 -13.93 11.22 -5.02
CA GLY A 60 -15.34 11.59 -5.10
C GLY A 60 -16.19 10.67 -6.00
N LYS A 61 -15.66 9.50 -6.38
CA LYS A 61 -16.36 8.53 -7.21
C LYS A 61 -17.35 7.74 -6.36
N ARG A 62 -18.48 7.34 -6.96
CA ARG A 62 -19.49 6.53 -6.25
C ARG A 62 -18.94 5.16 -5.89
N PHE A 63 -19.13 4.73 -4.65
CA PHE A 63 -18.71 3.40 -4.20
C PHE A 63 -19.45 2.28 -4.94
N ASN A 64 -20.75 2.45 -5.17
CA ASN A 64 -21.63 1.51 -5.87
C ASN A 64 -21.87 1.91 -7.35
N SER A 65 -20.81 2.26 -8.06
CA SER A 65 -20.92 2.63 -9.48
C SER A 65 -21.41 1.46 -10.33
N ARG A 66 -22.19 1.74 -11.39
CA ARG A 66 -22.67 0.73 -12.36
C ARG A 66 -21.55 -0.08 -13.03
N GLY A 67 -20.33 0.45 -13.05
CA GLY A 67 -19.16 -0.25 -13.59
C GLY A 67 -18.54 -1.27 -12.63
N ILE A 68 -18.97 -1.32 -11.37
CA ILE A 68 -18.46 -2.24 -10.35
C ILE A 68 -19.44 -3.40 -10.22
N ALA A 69 -18.95 -4.62 -10.45
CA ALA A 69 -19.75 -5.84 -10.33
C ALA A 69 -19.85 -6.30 -8.87
N SER A 70 -18.74 -6.25 -8.15
CA SER A 70 -18.69 -6.61 -6.73
C SER A 70 -17.57 -5.89 -5.99
N THR A 71 -17.70 -5.83 -4.67
CA THR A 71 -16.68 -5.30 -3.76
C THR A 71 -16.38 -6.29 -2.65
N GLU A 72 -15.14 -6.31 -2.19
CA GLU A 72 -14.67 -7.15 -1.10
C GLU A 72 -13.89 -6.28 -0.10
N LYS A 73 -14.28 -6.28 1.18
CA LYS A 73 -13.58 -5.51 2.22
C LYS A 73 -12.26 -6.18 2.56
N LEU A 74 -11.16 -5.47 2.36
CA LEU A 74 -9.80 -5.94 2.70
C LEU A 74 -9.41 -5.56 4.13
N GLY A 75 -9.98 -4.48 4.66
CA GLY A 75 -9.71 -4.02 6.00
C GLY A 75 -10.21 -2.60 6.26
N THR A 76 -9.74 -2.05 7.37
CA THR A 76 -10.04 -0.69 7.81
C THR A 76 -8.76 -0.04 8.31
N ILE A 77 -8.58 1.24 8.00
CA ILE A 77 -7.45 2.07 8.43
C ILE A 77 -7.95 3.32 9.14
N THR A 78 -7.05 4.03 9.82
CA THR A 78 -7.37 5.31 10.43
C THR A 78 -7.38 6.44 9.38
N PRO A 79 -8.15 7.52 9.57
CA PRO A 79 -8.08 8.71 8.71
C PRO A 79 -6.67 9.30 8.54
N ALA A 80 -5.83 9.19 9.57
CA ALA A 80 -4.45 9.67 9.53
C ALA A 80 -3.58 8.89 8.53
N ASP A 81 -3.97 7.66 8.18
CA ASP A 81 -3.20 6.77 7.30
C ASP A 81 -3.55 6.91 5.80
N VAL A 82 -4.58 7.69 5.45
CA VAL A 82 -5.01 7.88 4.05
C VAL A 82 -3.86 8.34 3.14
N ASN A 83 -3.03 9.27 3.63
CA ASN A 83 -1.90 9.76 2.85
C ASN A 83 -0.83 8.69 2.65
N LYS A 84 -0.70 7.73 3.57
CA LYS A 84 0.20 6.58 3.41
C LYS A 84 -0.32 5.65 2.31
N VAL A 85 -1.63 5.47 2.19
CA VAL A 85 -2.22 4.69 1.08
C VAL A 85 -1.97 5.37 -0.26
N LYS A 86 -2.21 6.69 -0.34
CA LYS A 86 -1.93 7.46 -1.55
C LYS A 86 -0.45 7.35 -1.95
N ALA A 87 0.46 7.53 -0.99
CA ALA A 87 1.89 7.42 -1.24
C ALA A 87 2.31 6.00 -1.68
N ALA A 88 1.72 4.96 -1.10
CA ALA A 88 1.93 3.58 -1.52
C ALA A 88 1.48 3.37 -2.98
N ALA A 89 0.26 3.78 -3.31
CA ALA A 89 -0.28 3.68 -4.66
C ALA A 89 0.59 4.40 -5.71
N GLN A 90 1.07 5.60 -5.40
CA GLN A 90 1.91 6.39 -6.30
C GLN A 90 3.33 5.82 -6.49
N ARG A 91 3.81 5.02 -5.54
CA ARG A 91 5.14 4.41 -5.60
C ARG A 91 5.17 3.18 -6.50
N ILE A 92 4.05 2.47 -6.60
CA ILE A 92 3.97 1.27 -7.43
C ILE A 92 4.05 1.67 -8.90
N VAL A 93 4.96 1.03 -9.63
CA VAL A 93 5.11 1.24 -11.08
C VAL A 93 3.79 0.89 -11.79
N PRO A 94 3.27 1.76 -12.66
CA PRO A 94 2.08 1.44 -13.46
C PRO A 94 2.27 0.14 -14.25
N GLN A 95 1.28 -0.74 -14.16
CA GLN A 95 1.31 -2.08 -14.76
C GLN A 95 -0.13 -2.58 -14.94
N GLN A 96 -0.29 -3.83 -15.40
CA GLN A 96 -1.60 -4.45 -15.52
C GLN A 96 -2.41 -4.29 -14.23
N CYS A 97 -3.68 -3.91 -14.34
CA CYS A 97 -4.47 -3.37 -13.24
C CYS A 97 -4.60 -4.30 -12.02
N GLN A 98 -4.74 -5.60 -12.23
CA GLN A 98 -4.84 -6.57 -11.13
C GLN A 98 -3.51 -6.72 -10.40
N THR A 99 -2.41 -6.84 -11.15
CA THR A 99 -1.05 -6.90 -10.60
C THR A 99 -0.72 -5.61 -9.86
N TYR A 100 -1.12 -4.45 -10.42
CA TYR A 100 -1.00 -3.15 -9.75
C TYR A 100 -1.72 -3.15 -8.40
N VAL A 101 -2.98 -3.57 -8.35
CA VAL A 101 -3.74 -3.64 -7.09
C VAL A 101 -3.07 -4.60 -6.09
N VAL A 102 -2.60 -5.77 -6.52
CA VAL A 102 -1.85 -6.71 -5.67
C VAL A 102 -0.60 -6.07 -5.09
N SER A 103 0.19 -5.36 -5.91
CA SER A 103 1.38 -4.62 -5.45
C SER A 103 1.03 -3.53 -4.43
N VAL A 104 -0.06 -2.79 -4.63
CA VAL A 104 -0.51 -1.79 -3.66
C VAL A 104 -0.91 -2.47 -2.36
N VAL A 105 -1.71 -3.54 -2.40
CA VAL A 105 -2.14 -4.27 -1.19
C VAL A 105 -0.92 -4.84 -0.45
N ALA A 106 0.05 -5.42 -1.15
CA ALA A 106 1.30 -5.91 -0.54
C ALA A 106 2.07 -4.78 0.17
N GLU A 107 2.18 -3.61 -0.46
CA GLU A 107 2.81 -2.44 0.15
C GLU A 107 2.04 -1.92 1.38
N LEU A 108 0.71 -2.05 1.40
CA LEU A 108 -0.10 -1.71 2.58
C LEU A 108 0.08 -2.71 3.72
N GLU A 109 0.16 -4.00 3.42
CA GLU A 109 0.50 -5.06 4.39
C GLU A 109 1.89 -4.83 4.99
N ASN A 110 2.89 -4.52 4.14
CA ASN A 110 4.26 -4.21 4.57
C ASN A 110 4.34 -3.00 5.50
N LYS A 111 3.39 -2.06 5.40
CA LYS A 111 3.29 -0.90 6.30
C LYS A 111 2.46 -1.16 7.56
N GLY A 112 1.91 -2.36 7.71
CA GLY A 112 0.98 -2.70 8.80
C GLY A 112 -0.37 -1.98 8.70
N LEU A 113 -0.74 -1.49 7.51
CA LEU A 113 -2.03 -0.83 7.27
C LEU A 113 -3.14 -1.83 6.96
N LEU A 114 -2.79 -3.01 6.44
CA LEU A 114 -3.70 -4.13 6.25
C LEU A 114 -3.13 -5.38 6.92
N LEU A 115 -4.02 -6.32 7.25
CA LEU A 115 -3.61 -7.63 7.72
C LEU A 115 -2.87 -8.39 6.59
N PRO A 116 -1.79 -9.10 6.91
CA PRO A 116 -1.02 -9.84 5.92
C PRO A 116 -1.85 -10.96 5.29
N GLY A 117 -1.56 -11.25 4.01
CA GLY A 117 -2.11 -12.40 3.29
C GLY A 117 -3.21 -12.07 2.27
N ASN A 118 -3.76 -10.84 2.27
CA ASN A 118 -4.66 -10.39 1.22
C ASN A 118 -3.92 -10.34 -0.13
N ALA A 119 -2.72 -9.78 -0.19
CA ALA A 119 -1.94 -9.71 -1.42
C ALA A 119 -1.66 -11.10 -1.99
N ALA A 120 -1.27 -12.06 -1.14
CA ALA A 120 -1.02 -13.45 -1.54
C ALA A 120 -2.27 -14.10 -2.15
N ARG A 121 -3.41 -13.99 -1.47
CA ARG A 121 -4.70 -14.52 -1.91
C ARG A 121 -5.17 -13.88 -3.21
N LEU A 122 -5.02 -12.56 -3.35
CA LEU A 122 -5.39 -11.84 -4.56
C LEU A 122 -4.49 -12.23 -5.74
N ASN A 123 -3.19 -12.42 -5.50
CA ASN A 123 -2.24 -12.82 -6.54
C ASN A 123 -2.60 -14.15 -7.20
N GLN A 124 -3.18 -15.10 -6.46
CA GLN A 124 -3.65 -16.39 -7.00
C GLN A 124 -4.79 -16.24 -8.03
N ASN A 125 -5.50 -15.10 -8.00
CA ASN A 125 -6.64 -14.83 -8.86
C ASN A 125 -6.33 -13.86 -10.00
N VAL A 126 -5.06 -13.44 -10.14
CA VAL A 126 -4.63 -12.57 -11.23
C VAL A 126 -4.75 -13.32 -12.56
N ARG A 127 -5.49 -12.72 -13.49
CA ARG A 127 -5.67 -13.16 -14.86
C ARG A 127 -5.05 -12.13 -15.80
N MET A 128 -4.15 -12.59 -16.65
CA MET A 128 -3.45 -11.74 -17.61
C MET A 128 -3.69 -12.28 -19.02
N GLY A 129 -4.28 -11.46 -19.88
CA GLY A 129 -4.42 -11.79 -21.29
C GLY A 129 -3.07 -11.78 -22.02
N LYS A 130 -3.00 -12.44 -23.18
CA LYS A 130 -1.76 -12.62 -23.96
C LYS A 130 -1.02 -11.29 -24.20
N ALA A 131 -1.73 -10.26 -24.66
CA ALA A 131 -1.13 -8.95 -24.94
C ALA A 131 -0.48 -8.30 -23.70
N ALA A 132 -1.12 -8.42 -22.53
CA ALA A 132 -0.58 -7.90 -21.28
C ALA A 132 0.63 -8.72 -20.80
N SER A 133 0.60 -10.04 -20.99
CA SER A 133 1.72 -10.93 -20.70
C SER A 133 2.92 -10.64 -21.59
N ASP A 134 2.72 -10.51 -22.90
CA ASP A 134 3.76 -10.18 -23.88
C ASP A 134 4.38 -8.80 -23.57
N TYR A 135 3.54 -7.83 -23.20
CA TYR A 135 4.02 -6.50 -22.78
C TYR A 135 4.86 -6.57 -21.51
N ARG A 136 4.43 -7.33 -20.50
CA ARG A 136 5.19 -7.52 -19.25
C ARG A 136 6.52 -8.21 -19.48
N ALA A 137 6.58 -9.19 -20.38
CA ALA A 137 7.83 -9.86 -20.74
C ALA A 137 8.85 -8.89 -21.37
N LYS A 138 8.37 -7.91 -22.15
CA LYS A 138 9.20 -6.85 -22.77
C LYS A 138 9.52 -5.70 -21.82
N ASN A 139 8.65 -5.44 -20.85
CA ASN A 139 8.75 -4.34 -19.88
C ASN A 139 8.63 -4.91 -18.46
N PRO A 140 9.69 -5.57 -17.95
CA PRO A 140 9.63 -6.24 -16.67
C PRO A 140 9.43 -5.20 -15.56
N VAL A 141 8.45 -5.49 -14.71
CA VAL A 141 8.11 -4.73 -13.51
C VAL A 141 8.42 -5.59 -12.28
N PRO A 142 8.95 -4.99 -11.20
CA PRO A 142 9.24 -5.74 -9.98
C PRO A 142 8.00 -6.50 -9.48
N PRO A 143 8.13 -7.78 -9.10
CA PRO A 143 6.99 -8.51 -8.56
C PRO A 143 6.51 -7.87 -7.24
N PRO A 144 5.22 -8.02 -6.89
CA PRO A 144 4.71 -7.59 -5.60
C PRO A 144 5.53 -8.22 -4.45
N ALA A 145 5.95 -7.42 -3.46
CA ALA A 145 6.64 -7.90 -2.28
C ALA A 145 5.64 -8.50 -1.27
N ILE A 146 5.13 -9.69 -1.58
CA ILE A 146 4.07 -10.38 -0.82
C ILE A 146 4.66 -11.06 0.42
N GLN A 147 4.10 -10.76 1.60
CA GLN A 147 4.43 -11.49 2.82
C GLN A 147 3.81 -12.89 2.81
N GLY A 148 4.59 -13.91 3.17
CA GLY A 148 4.10 -15.29 3.29
C GLY A 148 4.00 -16.09 1.99
N ALA A 149 4.41 -15.53 0.85
CA ALA A 149 4.64 -16.31 -0.37
C ALA A 149 5.93 -17.12 -0.21
N ALA A 150 5.83 -18.31 0.38
CA ALA A 150 6.94 -19.25 0.44
C ALA A 150 7.31 -19.73 -0.98
N GLY A 151 8.46 -19.26 -1.46
CA GLY A 151 9.24 -19.78 -2.59
C GLY A 151 10.72 -19.56 -2.28
N PRO A 152 11.64 -20.45 -2.70
CA PRO A 152 12.87 -20.71 -1.98
C PRO A 152 13.89 -19.58 -2.15
N SER A 153 14.01 -18.73 -1.13
CA SER A 153 15.21 -17.94 -0.93
C SER A 153 16.29 -18.89 -0.42
N THR A 154 17.12 -19.43 -1.31
CA THR A 154 18.37 -20.09 -0.92
C THR A 154 19.24 -19.04 -0.21
N PRO A 155 19.61 -19.20 1.08
CA PRO A 155 20.72 -18.43 1.62
C PRO A 155 22.02 -19.07 1.14
N PRO A 156 23.04 -18.30 0.71
CA PRO A 156 24.37 -18.87 0.54
C PRO A 156 24.89 -19.34 1.90
N ARG A 157 25.15 -20.64 1.99
CA ARG A 157 25.72 -21.35 3.13
C ARG A 157 27.23 -21.48 2.92
N GLY A 158 28.00 -21.13 3.95
CA GLY A 158 29.44 -21.40 4.09
C GLY A 158 30.29 -20.23 3.60
N GLU A 159 31.23 -19.68 4.37
CA GLU A 159 32.12 -20.35 5.31
C GLU A 159 32.38 -19.52 6.58
N SER A 160 32.48 -20.23 7.70
CA SER A 160 33.34 -19.86 8.83
C SER A 160 34.19 -21.11 9.10
N PRO A 161 35.46 -20.98 9.55
CA PRO A 161 35.64 -21.02 11.00
C PRO A 161 36.84 -20.22 11.58
N ALA A 162 36.60 -19.57 12.73
CA ALA A 162 37.36 -19.55 14.02
C ALA A 162 38.88 -19.14 14.04
N PRO A 163 39.53 -18.86 15.22
CA PRO A 163 39.10 -19.00 16.62
C PRO A 163 39.44 -17.84 17.62
N GLN A 164 38.72 -17.87 18.74
CA GLN A 164 39.03 -17.55 20.16
C GLN A 164 40.28 -16.72 20.57
N GLN A 165 40.07 -15.71 21.44
CA GLN A 165 40.59 -15.63 22.84
C GLN A 165 40.10 -14.33 23.54
N LEU A 166 39.34 -14.42 24.65
CA LEU A 166 39.77 -14.28 26.06
C LEU A 166 40.35 -12.91 26.46
N GLY A 167 39.58 -12.15 27.26
CA GLY A 167 40.07 -10.94 27.93
C GLY A 167 39.02 -10.28 28.83
N ARG A 168 39.15 -10.51 30.14
CA ARG A 168 38.33 -9.94 31.24
C ARG A 168 38.44 -8.40 31.30
N SER A 169 37.41 -7.71 31.80
CA SER A 169 37.50 -6.75 32.93
C SER A 169 36.15 -6.09 33.25
N ARG A 170 35.95 -5.84 34.55
CA ARG A 170 34.75 -5.35 35.24
C ARG A 170 34.61 -3.82 35.19
N THR A 171 33.35 -3.31 35.13
CA THR A 171 32.67 -2.12 35.77
C THR A 171 33.45 -0.80 36.06
N PRO A 172 32.80 0.39 36.23
CA PRO A 172 31.38 0.67 36.49
C PRO A 172 30.73 1.85 35.71
N SER A 173 29.40 1.98 35.86
CA SER A 173 28.58 3.16 35.52
C SER A 173 28.99 4.45 36.25
N PRO A 174 28.68 5.60 35.64
CA PRO A 174 28.24 6.77 36.40
C PRO A 174 26.90 7.36 35.92
N ALA A 175 26.03 7.57 36.92
CA ALA A 175 24.96 8.56 37.17
C ALA A 175 24.39 9.51 36.07
N PRO A 176 23.11 9.93 36.24
CA PRO A 176 22.33 10.64 35.23
C PRO A 176 22.63 12.15 35.17
N ARG A 177 22.66 12.71 33.95
CA ARG A 177 22.81 14.16 33.74
C ARG A 177 21.44 14.84 33.64
N LYS A 178 21.33 15.92 34.40
CA LYS A 178 20.15 16.76 34.66
C LYS A 178 19.55 17.37 33.38
N THR A 179 18.23 17.36 33.32
CA THR A 179 17.38 18.16 32.44
C THR A 179 17.53 19.66 32.74
N PRO A 180 17.68 20.53 31.73
CA PRO A 180 17.42 21.95 31.88
C PRO A 180 15.93 22.25 31.63
N SER A 181 15.35 22.99 32.58
CA SER A 181 13.98 23.52 32.57
C SER A 181 13.72 24.51 31.40
N PRO A 182 12.46 24.67 30.97
CA PRO A 182 12.09 25.52 29.85
C PRO A 182 12.14 27.03 30.18
N PRO A 183 12.36 27.90 29.17
CA PRO A 183 12.28 29.35 29.35
C PRO A 183 10.84 29.85 29.52
N PRO A 184 10.64 31.01 30.18
CA PRO A 184 9.33 31.53 30.57
C PRO A 184 8.46 32.01 29.39
N LYS A 185 7.14 31.80 29.53
CA LYS A 185 6.10 32.32 28.64
C LYS A 185 6.08 33.86 28.69
N LYS A 186 6.25 34.51 27.54
CA LYS A 186 5.90 35.93 27.38
C LYS A 186 4.38 36.06 27.23
N THR A 187 3.75 36.62 28.27
CA THR A 187 2.43 37.22 28.22
C THR A 187 2.53 38.59 27.57
N SER A 188 1.89 38.78 26.41
CA SER A 188 1.60 40.10 25.86
C SER A 188 0.08 40.27 25.85
N SER A 189 -0.37 41.25 26.62
CA SER A 189 -1.75 41.67 26.83
C SER A 189 -2.45 42.15 25.55
N PRO A 190 -3.80 42.22 25.57
CA PRO A 190 -4.61 42.59 24.40
C PRO A 190 -4.61 44.11 24.19
N LEU A 191 -4.52 44.54 22.93
CA LEU A 191 -4.86 45.91 22.56
C LEU A 191 -6.33 45.97 22.14
N LYS A 192 -7.12 46.68 22.94
CA LYS A 192 -8.49 47.11 22.65
C LYS A 192 -8.45 48.35 21.75
N LYS A 193 -9.19 48.32 20.64
CA LYS A 193 -10.33 49.19 20.27
C LYS A 193 -10.49 49.18 18.75
#